data_AF-A0A3N0U9S8-F1
#
_entry.id   AF-A0A3N0U9S8-F1
#
_cell.length_a   1.000
_cell.length_b   1.000
_cell.length_c   1.000
_cell.angle_alpha   90.00
_cell.angle_beta   90.00
_cell.angle_gamma   90.00
#
_symmetry.space_group_name_H-M   'P 1'
#
loop_
_entity.id
_entity.type
_entity.pdbx_description
1 polymer ?
#
loop_
_entity_poly.entity_id
_entity_poly.type
_entity_poly.pdbx_seq_one_letter_code
_entity_poly.pdbx_strand_id
1 'polypeptide(L)'
;MKLDNIISIKTIAVLALFFMDVSVAKSPVFSDEQVKKSIIQDSISNYPRNCPCPYNLARNGSRCGGRSAWRRAGGYAPICYENEVSKQMVEAWRSQH
;
A
#
# COMPACT_ATOMS: atom_id res chain seq x y z
N MET A 1 -45.49 0.60 -51.20
CA MET A 1 -44.60 0.03 -50.18
C MET A 1 -43.40 0.95 -50.04
N LYS A 2 -43.49 1.91 -49.11
CA LYS A 2 -42.34 2.71 -48.69
C LYS A 2 -41.55 1.82 -47.74
N LEU A 3 -40.25 1.74 -47.96
CA LEU A 3 -39.31 1.04 -47.09
C LEU A 3 -39.28 1.81 -45.77
N ASP A 4 -40.20 1.45 -44.88
CA ASP A 4 -40.28 1.98 -43.53
C ASP A 4 -38.97 1.56 -42.82
N ASN A 5 -38.13 2.53 -42.50
CA ASN A 5 -38.07 3.11 -41.17
C ASN A 5 -37.27 2.22 -40.17
N ILE A 6 -36.13 2.74 -39.73
CA ILE A 6 -35.67 2.59 -38.33
C ILE A 6 -35.06 1.24 -37.93
N ILE A 7 -34.21 0.62 -38.74
CA ILE A 7 -33.07 -0.10 -38.14
C ILE A 7 -31.96 0.93 -38.02
N SER A 8 -32.11 1.70 -36.95
CA SER A 8 -31.44 2.95 -36.67
C SER A 8 -29.92 2.79 -36.84
N ILE A 9 -29.31 3.62 -37.67
CA ILE A 9 -27.84 3.81 -37.71
C ILE A 9 -27.31 4.12 -36.29
N LYS A 10 -28.18 4.56 -35.37
CA LYS A 10 -27.91 4.69 -33.93
C LYS A 10 -27.64 3.38 -33.18
N THR A 11 -28.13 2.22 -33.63
CA THR A 11 -27.87 0.94 -32.94
C THR A 11 -26.47 0.39 -33.22
N ILE A 12 -25.89 0.67 -34.38
CA ILE A 12 -24.50 0.28 -34.69
C ILE A 12 -23.50 1.10 -33.88
N ALA A 13 -23.77 2.40 -33.66
CA ALA A 13 -22.93 3.26 -32.83
C ALA A 13 -22.96 2.88 -31.33
N VAL A 14 -24.05 2.29 -30.83
CA VAL A 14 -24.17 1.84 -29.43
C VAL A 14 -23.40 0.54 -29.17
N LEU A 15 -23.19 -0.30 -30.19
CA LEU A 15 -22.48 -1.58 -30.04
C LEU A 15 -20.95 -1.45 -30.00
N ALA A 16 -20.40 -0.34 -30.52
CA ALA A 16 -18.96 -0.07 -30.54
C ALA A 16 -18.40 0.52 -29.22
N LEU A 17 -19.28 0.88 -28.28
CA LEU A 17 -18.88 1.43 -26.97
C LEU A 17 -18.55 0.34 -25.92
N PHE A 18 -18.49 -0.94 -26.31
CA PHE A 18 -18.31 -2.07 -25.40
C PHE A 18 -16.94 -2.75 -25.45
N PHE A 19 -15.97 -2.23 -26.22
CA PHE A 19 -14.57 -2.63 -26.07
C PHE A 19 -13.93 -1.78 -24.95
N MET A 20 -14.29 -2.11 -23.71
CA MET A 20 -13.57 -1.63 -22.53
C MET A 20 -12.20 -2.33 -22.52
N ASP A 21 -11.13 -1.53 -22.61
CA ASP A 21 -9.76 -2.00 -22.55
C ASP A 21 -9.51 -2.84 -21.28
N VAL A 22 -9.28 -4.15 -21.45
CA VAL A 22 -8.71 -4.98 -20.40
C VAL A 22 -7.25 -4.55 -20.23
N SER A 23 -7.02 -3.65 -19.28
CA SER A 23 -5.67 -3.30 -18.85
C SER A 23 -5.13 -4.48 -18.03
N VAL A 24 -4.29 -5.31 -18.65
CA VAL A 24 -3.47 -6.28 -17.93
C VAL A 24 -2.46 -5.49 -17.09
N ALA A 25 -2.83 -5.24 -15.83
CA ALA A 25 -1.94 -4.63 -14.86
C ALA A 25 -0.82 -5.63 -14.56
N LYS A 26 0.41 -5.33 -15.01
CA LYS A 26 1.60 -6.02 -14.55
C LYS A 26 1.75 -5.71 -13.07
N SER A 27 1.55 -6.69 -12.19
CA SER A 27 1.72 -6.50 -10.75
C SER A 27 3.08 -5.83 -10.49
N PRO A 28 3.12 -4.72 -9.74
CA PRO A 28 4.37 -4.05 -9.45
C PRO A 28 5.27 -5.02 -8.68
N VAL A 29 6.40 -5.40 -9.28
CA VAL A 29 7.43 -6.17 -8.58
C VAL A 29 8.18 -5.19 -7.69
N PHE A 30 7.81 -5.10 -6.42
CA PHE A 30 8.51 -4.27 -5.45
C PHE A 30 9.93 -4.80 -5.22
N SER A 31 10.93 -3.92 -5.08
CA SER A 31 12.26 -4.29 -4.62
C SER A 31 12.24 -4.67 -3.13
N ASP A 32 13.26 -5.37 -2.65
CA ASP A 32 13.35 -5.74 -1.23
C ASP A 32 13.39 -4.50 -0.34
N GLU A 33 14.05 -3.42 -0.77
CA GLU A 33 14.10 -2.15 -0.04
C GLU A 33 12.71 -1.52 0.06
N GLN A 34 11.91 -1.59 -1.01
CA GLN A 34 10.54 -1.09 -0.99
C GLN A 34 9.67 -1.92 -0.05
N VAL A 35 9.78 -3.24 -0.09
CA VAL A 35 9.03 -4.13 0.81
C VAL A 35 9.41 -3.89 2.27
N LYS A 36 10.71 -3.76 2.58
CA LYS A 36 11.18 -3.43 3.94
C LYS A 36 10.61 -2.11 4.44
N LYS A 37 10.58 -1.08 3.60
CA LYS A 37 9.97 0.21 3.94
C LYS A 37 8.48 0.09 4.21
N SER A 38 7.74 -0.68 3.41
CA SER A 38 6.32 -0.95 3.65
C SER A 38 6.10 -1.64 4.99
N ILE A 39 6.87 -2.69 5.30
CA ILE A 39 6.78 -3.40 6.59
C ILE A 39 7.05 -2.47 7.78
N ILE A 40 8.07 -1.61 7.70
CA ILE A 40 8.37 -0.62 8.74
C ILE A 40 7.21 0.38 8.87
N GLN A 41 6.69 0.86 7.75
CA GLN A 41 5.57 1.79 7.74
C GLN A 41 4.31 1.17 8.38
N ASP A 42 3.99 -0.07 8.05
CA ASP A 42 2.87 -0.81 8.65
C ASP A 42 3.06 -0.97 10.15
N SER A 43 4.28 -1.31 10.59
CA SER A 43 4.60 -1.41 12.01
C SER A 43 4.46 -0.08 12.75
N ILE A 44 4.81 1.04 12.12
CA ILE A 44 4.66 2.39 12.70
C ILE A 44 3.18 2.77 12.75
N SER A 45 2.44 2.56 11.66
CA SER A 45 1.02 2.92 11.54
C SER A 45 0.14 2.14 12.52
N ASN A 46 0.48 0.88 12.79
CA ASN A 46 -0.26 0.02 13.72
C ASN A 46 0.02 0.33 15.20
N TYR A 47 1.00 1.18 15.52
CA TYR A 47 1.29 1.55 16.89
C TYR A 47 0.32 2.64 17.39
N PRO A 48 -0.48 2.39 18.46
CA PRO A 48 -1.64 3.23 18.81
C PRO A 48 -1.29 4.53 19.57
N ARG A 49 0.00 4.80 19.81
CA ARG A 49 0.45 5.94 20.62
C ARG A 49 1.48 6.74 19.85
N ASN A 50 1.89 7.87 20.45
CA ASN A 50 3.00 8.63 19.91
C ASN A 50 4.33 7.97 20.23
N CYS A 51 5.32 8.27 19.40
CA CYS A 51 6.68 7.76 19.53
C CYS A 51 6.81 6.24 19.37
N PRO A 52 6.43 5.66 18.21
CA PRO A 52 6.80 4.28 17.89
C PRO A 52 8.32 4.12 17.80
N CYS A 53 8.99 4.92 16.96
CA CYS A 53 10.43 4.82 16.70
C CYS A 53 11.23 6.02 17.22
N PRO A 54 12.56 5.87 17.44
CA PRO A 54 13.41 6.93 17.95
C PRO A 54 13.44 8.18 17.06
N TYR A 55 13.25 8.01 15.76
CA TYR A 55 13.31 9.10 14.78
C TYR A 55 11.98 9.81 14.56
N ASN A 56 10.86 9.29 15.06
CA ASN A 56 9.59 10.01 14.99
C ASN A 56 9.61 11.27 15.88
N LEU A 57 8.67 12.17 15.62
CA LEU A 57 8.47 13.37 16.41
C LEU A 57 7.37 13.15 17.45
N ALA A 58 7.57 13.71 18.64
CA ALA A 58 6.52 13.84 19.64
C ALA A 58 5.59 15.02 19.29
N ARG A 59 4.47 15.17 20.01
CA ARG A 59 3.47 16.24 19.77
C ARG A 59 4.07 17.65 19.79
N ASN A 60 5.13 17.86 20.56
CA ASN A 60 5.81 19.14 20.68
C ASN A 60 6.94 19.32 19.64
N GLY A 61 7.02 18.47 18.62
CA GLY A 61 8.04 18.54 17.55
C GLY A 61 9.42 18.00 17.94
N SER A 62 9.67 17.67 19.21
CA SER A 62 10.94 17.06 19.62
C SER A 62 11.07 15.62 19.12
N ARG A 63 12.29 15.15 18.82
CA ARG A 63 12.52 13.74 18.51
C ARG A 63 12.12 12.86 19.69
N CYS A 64 11.45 11.76 19.41
CA CYS A 64 11.07 10.77 20.41
C CYS A 64 12.30 10.20 21.09
N GLY A 65 13.30 9.85 20.28
CA GLY A 65 14.59 9.32 20.70
C GLY A 65 14.39 8.26 21.76
N GLY A 66 14.75 8.64 22.97
CA GLY A 66 14.73 7.74 24.09
C GLY A 66 13.39 7.34 24.68
N ARG A 67 12.35 8.07 24.31
CA ARG A 67 10.98 7.86 24.78
C ARG A 67 10.19 6.93 23.87
N SER A 68 10.79 6.46 22.77
CA SER A 68 10.14 5.59 21.80
C SER A 68 9.78 4.23 22.39
N ALA A 69 8.71 3.62 21.88
CA ALA A 69 8.30 2.27 22.24
C ALA A 69 9.43 1.26 21.97
N TRP A 70 10.04 1.37 20.78
CA TRP A 70 11.21 0.59 20.38
C TRP A 70 12.32 0.59 21.44
N ARG A 71 12.62 1.75 22.07
CA ARG A 71 13.68 1.84 23.09
C ARG A 71 13.23 1.42 24.50
N ARG A 72 11.96 1.62 24.87
CA ARG A 72 11.50 1.48 26.27
C ARG A 72 11.23 0.05 26.74
N ALA A 73 11.32 -0.96 25.87
CA ALA A 73 11.25 -2.39 26.20
C ALA A 73 10.03 -2.81 27.08
N GLY A 74 8.87 -2.14 26.91
CA GLY A 74 7.71 -2.27 27.80
C GLY A 74 6.48 -2.97 27.20
N GLY A 75 6.67 -3.79 26.16
CA GLY A 75 5.61 -4.62 25.56
C GLY A 75 5.40 -4.38 24.07
N TYR A 76 5.29 -3.13 23.63
CA TYR A 76 5.28 -2.81 22.20
C TYR A 76 6.70 -2.69 21.66
N ALA A 77 7.02 -3.48 20.64
CA ALA A 77 8.30 -3.46 19.93
C ALA A 77 8.05 -3.23 18.43
N PRO A 78 7.67 -2.00 18.02
CA PRO A 78 7.51 -1.70 16.59
C PRO A 78 8.85 -1.85 15.86
N ILE A 79 8.79 -2.28 14.61
CA ILE A 79 9.95 -2.39 13.73
C ILE A 79 10.28 -1.01 13.20
N CYS A 80 11.52 -0.58 13.38
CA CYS A 80 11.93 0.79 13.09
C CYS A 80 13.02 0.87 12.02
N TYR A 81 13.79 -0.19 11.82
CA TYR A 81 14.96 -0.20 10.94
C TYR A 81 14.97 -1.39 9.98
N GLU A 82 15.57 -1.21 8.81
CA GLU A 82 15.59 -2.23 7.76
C GLU A 82 16.33 -3.51 8.14
N ASN A 83 17.31 -3.42 9.05
CA ASN A 83 18.04 -4.57 9.57
C ASN A 83 17.22 -5.44 10.53
N GLU A 84 16.07 -4.95 11.00
CA GLU A 84 15.11 -5.71 11.80
C GLU A 84 14.13 -6.50 10.92
N VAL A 85 14.09 -6.21 9.62
CA VAL A 85 13.22 -6.90 8.67
C VAL A 85 13.94 -8.12 8.10
N SER A 86 13.48 -9.31 8.50
CA SER A 86 14.02 -10.58 8.02
C SER A 86 13.54 -10.91 6.60
N LYS A 87 14.24 -11.83 5.93
CA LYS A 87 13.81 -12.36 4.62
C LYS A 87 12.42 -12.98 4.68
N GLN A 88 12.12 -13.72 5.75
CA GLN A 88 10.82 -14.34 5.96
C GLN A 88 9.69 -13.30 6.04
N MET A 89 9.95 -12.13 6.64
CA MET A 89 8.97 -11.04 6.67
C MET A 89 8.72 -10.46 5.28
N VAL A 90 9.77 -10.31 4.46
CA VAL A 90 9.64 -9.85 3.07
C VAL A 90 8.81 -10.85 2.26
N GLU A 91 9.10 -12.14 2.36
CA GLU A 91 8.36 -13.21 1.69
C GLU A 91 6.88 -13.24 2.14
N ALA A 92 6.63 -13.14 3.45
CA ALA A 92 5.29 -13.08 3.99
C ALA A 92 4.51 -11.86 3.47
N TRP A 93 5.13 -10.68 3.41
CA TRP A 93 4.50 -9.46 2.88
C TRP A 93 4.13 -9.63 1.40
N ARG A 94 5.04 -10.18 0.58
CA ARG A 94 4.82 -10.46 -0.85
C ARG A 94 3.75 -11.51 -1.12
N SER A 95 3.50 -12.40 -0.17
CA SER A 95 2.41 -13.38 -0.30
C SER A 95 1.02 -12.78 -0.02
N GLN A 96 0.97 -11.63 0.63
CA GLN A 96 -0.26 -10.94 1.04
C GLN A 96 -0.62 -9.73 0.16
N HIS A 97 0.28 -9.31 -0.73
CA HIS A 97 0.17 -8.12 -1.60
C HIS A 97 0.64 -8.43 -3.02
#